data_AF-A0A4R4EJ96-F1
#
_entry.id   AF-A0A4R4EJ96-F1
#
_cell.length_a   1.000
_cell.length_b   1.000
_cell.length_c   1.000
_cell.angle_alpha   90.00
_cell.angle_beta   90.00
_cell.angle_gamma   90.00
#
_symmetry.space_group_name_H-M   'P 1'
#
loop_
_entity.id
_entity.type
_entity.pdbx_description
1 polymer ?
#
loop_
_entity_poly.entity_id
_entity_poly.type
_entity_poly.pdbx_seq_one_letter_code
_entity_poly.pdbx_strand_id
1 'polypeptide(L)'
;MLPTVLPGWQSGNWSGYAIKKTKSNSFRSISCYWIVPRVKASKQNKYSSIWIGIDGFNNSSLIQTGTEQDIVKGKAVYYPWWEILPAPETRIPNSVSPNDLMYAKISKLSNSKWQIVLKNKTKGWTFRTIRKYTGPANTAEWIMEAPTINNNTARLADYRKMGFKKCRVNNKNPILQRSDRGVMVQKGRVVSTPSLLNKSRDGFTVTYG
;
A
#
# COMPACT_ATOMS: atom_id res chain seq x y z
N MET A 1 7.61 6.10 30.86
CA MET A 1 7.75 6.21 29.39
C MET A 1 7.59 4.79 28.83
N LEU A 2 6.51 4.46 28.12
CA LEU A 2 6.36 3.11 27.56
C LEU A 2 7.44 2.90 26.48
N PRO A 3 8.18 1.78 26.48
CA PRO A 3 9.24 1.55 25.52
C PRO A 3 8.67 1.59 24.10
N THR A 4 9.19 2.48 23.26
CA THR A 4 8.86 2.57 21.85
C THR A 4 9.33 1.29 21.16
N VAL A 5 8.41 0.51 20.64
CA VAL A 5 8.78 -0.69 19.86
C VAL A 5 9.47 -0.24 18.58
N LEU A 6 10.76 -0.56 18.47
CA LEU A 6 11.58 -0.25 17.31
C LEU A 6 10.97 -0.84 16.02
N PRO A 7 10.98 -0.10 14.91
CA PRO A 7 10.58 -0.65 13.62
C PRO A 7 11.63 -1.64 13.10
N GLY A 8 11.21 -2.62 12.30
CA GLY A 8 12.15 -3.53 11.63
C GLY A 8 12.87 -2.91 10.44
N TRP A 9 12.31 -1.83 9.87
CA TRP A 9 12.93 -1.04 8.81
C TRP A 9 12.40 0.40 8.78
N GLN A 10 13.11 1.29 8.06
CA GLN A 10 12.71 2.68 7.84
C GLN A 10 12.82 3.01 6.36
N SER A 11 11.97 3.92 5.87
CA SER A 11 12.01 4.38 4.48
C SER A 11 11.67 5.86 4.38
N GLY A 12 12.18 6.54 3.34
CA GLY A 12 11.86 7.94 3.04
C GLY A 12 10.44 8.15 2.51
N ASN A 13 9.86 7.11 1.91
CA ASN A 13 8.57 7.20 1.20
C ASN A 13 7.56 6.13 1.62
N TRP A 14 7.96 5.03 2.28
CA TRP A 14 7.04 3.93 2.64
C TRP A 14 6.88 3.76 4.15
N SER A 15 5.67 3.38 4.56
CA SER A 15 5.37 2.84 5.89
C SER A 15 4.37 1.70 5.76
N GLY A 16 4.49 0.67 6.59
CA GLY A 16 3.57 -0.46 6.53
C GLY A 16 4.20 -1.75 7.01
N TYR A 17 3.75 -2.86 6.43
CA TYR A 17 4.35 -4.18 6.66
C TYR A 17 4.84 -4.74 5.32
N ALA A 18 6.06 -5.28 5.32
CA ALA A 18 6.66 -5.95 4.17
C ALA A 18 7.26 -7.28 4.63
N ILE A 19 6.97 -8.35 3.91
CA ILE A 19 7.52 -9.68 4.20
C ILE A 19 8.36 -10.18 3.05
N LYS A 20 9.41 -10.95 3.36
CA LYS A 20 10.33 -11.53 2.37
C LYS A 20 10.46 -13.05 2.55
N LYS A 21 10.65 -13.73 1.43
CA LYS A 21 11.09 -15.12 1.37
C LYS A 21 12.36 -15.21 0.53
N THR A 22 13.24 -16.16 0.85
CA THR A 22 14.50 -16.36 0.11
C THR A 22 14.25 -16.91 -1.29
N LYS A 23 13.25 -17.80 -1.44
CA LYS A 23 12.91 -18.44 -2.71
C LYS A 23 12.04 -17.52 -3.59
N SER A 24 12.41 -17.37 -4.85
CA SER A 24 11.56 -16.74 -5.88
C SER A 24 10.24 -17.49 -6.08
N ASN A 25 9.19 -16.78 -6.48
CA ASN A 25 7.83 -17.27 -6.67
C ASN A 25 7.17 -17.80 -5.39
N SER A 26 7.64 -17.37 -4.22
CA SER A 26 7.03 -17.72 -2.92
C SER A 26 5.67 -17.06 -2.73
N PHE A 27 5.48 -15.83 -3.22
CA PHE A 27 4.21 -15.13 -3.16
C PHE A 27 3.51 -15.23 -4.52
N ARG A 28 2.40 -15.96 -4.58
CA ARG A 28 1.56 -16.12 -5.77
C ARG A 28 0.28 -15.31 -5.70
N SER A 29 -0.07 -14.79 -4.52
CA SER A 29 -1.13 -13.79 -4.38
C SER A 29 -0.96 -12.98 -3.12
N ILE A 30 -1.48 -11.75 -3.15
CA ILE A 30 -1.67 -10.87 -2.01
C ILE A 30 -3.10 -10.30 -2.07
N SER A 31 -3.73 -10.09 -0.93
CA SER A 31 -4.98 -9.34 -0.84
C SER A 31 -5.11 -8.63 0.49
N CYS A 32 -5.84 -7.52 0.55
CA CYS A 32 -6.24 -6.91 1.81
C CYS A 32 -7.44 -5.97 1.63
N TYR A 33 -8.04 -5.56 2.74
CA TYR A 33 -9.08 -4.54 2.79
C TYR A 33 -8.55 -3.28 3.47
N TRP A 34 -9.04 -2.11 3.03
CA TRP A 34 -8.87 -0.84 3.74
C TRP A 34 -10.10 0.03 3.54
N ILE A 35 -10.25 1.03 4.41
CA ILE A 35 -11.19 2.13 4.21
C ILE A 35 -10.38 3.33 3.74
N VAL A 36 -10.81 3.99 2.66
CA VAL A 36 -10.13 5.19 2.15
C VAL A 36 -10.23 6.31 3.19
N PRO A 37 -9.10 6.82 3.71
CA PRO A 37 -9.12 7.86 4.72
C PRO A 37 -9.52 9.21 4.11
N ARG A 38 -9.95 10.13 4.97
CA ARG A 38 -10.05 11.55 4.61
C ARG A 38 -8.71 12.22 4.85
N VAL A 39 -8.18 12.94 3.85
CA VAL A 39 -7.02 13.81 4.04
C VAL A 39 -7.40 15.18 4.58
N LYS A 40 -6.56 15.72 5.47
CA LYS A 40 -6.70 17.07 6.01
C LYS A 40 -6.33 18.11 4.95
N ALA A 41 -7.16 19.15 4.85
CA ALA A 41 -6.92 20.26 3.94
C ALA A 41 -5.54 20.91 4.18
N SER A 42 -4.93 21.39 3.10
CA SER A 42 -3.62 22.03 3.09
C SER A 42 -3.54 23.01 1.92
N LYS A 43 -2.88 24.15 2.10
CA LYS A 43 -2.61 25.07 0.97
C LYS A 43 -1.49 24.55 0.06
N GLN A 44 -0.61 23.70 0.58
CA GLN A 44 0.46 23.05 -0.19
C GLN A 44 -0.02 21.72 -0.75
N ASN A 45 0.50 21.36 -1.93
CA ASN A 45 0.32 20.03 -2.48
C ASN A 45 0.95 18.99 -1.55
N LYS A 46 0.19 17.95 -1.22
CA LYS A 46 0.64 16.82 -0.41
C LYS A 46 -0.01 15.56 -0.96
N TYR A 47 0.71 14.46 -0.93
CA TYR A 47 0.30 13.23 -1.61
C TYR A 47 0.34 12.05 -0.65
N SER A 48 -0.56 11.10 -0.83
CA SER A 48 -0.51 9.84 -0.09
C SER A 48 -1.23 8.71 -0.81
N SER A 49 -0.62 7.53 -0.80
CA SER A 49 -1.13 6.35 -1.49
C SER A 49 -1.27 5.17 -0.53
N ILE A 50 -2.34 4.40 -0.69
CA ILE A 50 -2.55 3.13 0.03
C ILE A 50 -2.59 2.02 -1.01
N TRP A 51 -1.73 1.01 -0.87
CA TRP A 51 -1.67 -0.07 -1.84
C TRP A 51 -1.23 -1.41 -1.24
N ILE A 52 -1.46 -2.47 -2.02
CA ILE A 52 -0.87 -3.79 -1.81
C ILE A 52 0.00 -4.15 -3.01
N GLY A 53 1.10 -4.83 -2.76
CA GLY A 53 2.10 -5.15 -3.78
C GLY A 53 2.68 -6.55 -3.64
N ILE A 54 3.25 -7.02 -4.75
CA ILE A 54 4.24 -8.10 -4.75
C ILE A 54 5.53 -7.52 -5.33
N ASP A 55 6.63 -7.85 -4.68
CA ASP A 55 7.96 -7.30 -4.89
C ASP A 55 8.10 -5.80 -4.53
N GLY A 56 9.24 -5.16 -4.82
CA GLY A 56 9.49 -3.75 -4.52
C GLY A 56 10.20 -3.52 -3.20
N PHE A 57 10.01 -4.40 -2.21
CA PHE A 57 10.84 -4.41 -1.01
C PHE A 57 12.20 -5.07 -1.29
N ASN A 58 13.29 -4.29 -1.19
CA ASN A 58 14.67 -4.72 -1.48
C ASN A 58 14.90 -5.28 -2.90
N ASN A 59 14.08 -4.88 -3.87
CA ASN A 59 14.26 -5.17 -5.30
C ASN A 59 13.51 -4.14 -6.17
N SER A 60 13.80 -4.08 -7.47
CA SER A 60 13.24 -3.07 -8.38
C SER A 60 12.01 -3.52 -9.19
N SER A 61 11.54 -4.76 -9.00
CA SER A 61 10.31 -5.24 -9.64
C SER A 61 9.13 -4.92 -8.73
N LEU A 62 7.97 -4.53 -9.28
CA LEU A 62 6.80 -4.26 -8.46
C LEU A 62 5.53 -4.37 -9.30
N ILE A 63 4.55 -5.12 -8.81
CA ILE A 63 3.17 -5.15 -9.31
C ILE A 63 2.24 -4.76 -8.17
N GLN A 64 1.42 -3.73 -8.39
CA GLN A 64 0.66 -3.10 -7.31
C GLN A 64 -0.65 -2.47 -7.76
N THR A 65 -1.54 -2.24 -6.81
CA THR A 65 -2.79 -1.51 -6.99
C THR A 65 -3.25 -0.90 -5.68
N GLY A 66 -3.90 0.25 -5.79
CA GLY A 66 -4.23 1.04 -4.63
C GLY A 66 -5.18 2.18 -4.92
N THR A 67 -5.17 3.12 -4.00
CA THR A 67 -5.90 4.39 -4.07
C THR A 67 -4.97 5.52 -3.67
N GLU A 68 -5.08 6.65 -4.36
CA GLU A 68 -4.48 7.93 -3.99
C GLU A 68 -5.45 8.75 -3.13
N GLN A 69 -4.90 9.51 -2.18
CA GLN A 69 -5.60 10.47 -1.34
C GLN A 69 -4.70 11.69 -1.20
N ASP A 70 -4.92 12.68 -2.05
CA ASP A 70 -4.04 13.82 -2.21
C ASP A 70 -4.72 15.11 -1.78
N ILE A 71 -3.91 16.12 -1.51
CA ILE A 71 -4.29 17.52 -1.56
C ILE A 71 -3.55 18.14 -2.74
N VAL A 72 -4.28 18.58 -3.77
CA VAL A 72 -3.73 19.26 -4.94
C VAL A 72 -4.45 20.59 -5.13
N LYS A 73 -3.70 21.69 -5.21
CA LYS A 73 -4.23 23.05 -5.35
C LYS A 73 -5.33 23.36 -4.31
N GLY A 74 -5.10 22.95 -3.06
CA GLY A 74 -6.03 23.16 -1.94
C GLY A 74 -7.24 22.22 -1.88
N LYS A 75 -7.40 21.31 -2.86
CA LYS A 75 -8.55 20.40 -2.94
C LYS A 75 -8.14 18.96 -2.70
N ALA A 76 -8.99 18.21 -2.02
CA ALA A 76 -8.77 16.78 -1.84
C ALA A 76 -9.08 16.03 -3.15
N VAL A 77 -8.16 15.15 -3.57
CA VAL A 77 -8.25 14.38 -4.81
C VAL A 77 -8.10 12.90 -4.48
N TYR A 78 -8.99 12.08 -5.00
CA TYR A 78 -9.06 10.65 -4.72
C TYR A 78 -9.22 9.88 -6.03
N TYR A 79 -8.38 8.89 -6.26
CA TYR A 79 -8.53 8.03 -7.44
C TYR A 79 -7.92 6.64 -7.20
N PRO A 80 -8.52 5.59 -7.77
CA PRO A 80 -7.93 4.26 -7.81
C PRO A 80 -6.92 4.12 -8.95
N TRP A 81 -5.93 3.25 -8.78
CA TRP A 81 -4.88 3.03 -9.77
C TRP A 81 -4.30 1.60 -9.71
N TRP A 82 -3.58 1.21 -10.75
CA TRP A 82 -2.72 0.02 -10.77
C TRP A 82 -1.40 0.34 -11.49
N GLU A 83 -0.35 -0.40 -11.18
CA GLU A 83 0.98 -0.19 -11.77
C GLU A 83 1.78 -1.48 -11.84
N ILE A 84 2.65 -1.56 -12.86
CA ILE A 84 3.76 -2.51 -12.91
C ILE A 84 5.02 -1.72 -13.27
N LEU A 85 5.98 -1.64 -12.35
CA LEU A 85 7.23 -0.94 -12.60
C LEU A 85 8.02 -1.59 -13.76
N PRO A 86 8.72 -0.78 -14.58
CA PRO A 86 8.96 0.66 -14.41
C PRO A 86 7.92 1.57 -15.08
N ALA A 87 6.82 1.03 -15.63
CA ALA A 87 5.78 1.87 -16.22
C ALA A 87 5.09 2.71 -15.12
N PRO A 88 4.67 3.94 -15.42
CA PRO A 88 3.97 4.77 -14.46
C PRO A 88 2.59 4.19 -14.12
N GLU A 89 2.05 4.61 -12.98
CA GLU A 89 0.70 4.28 -12.56
C GLU A 89 -0.34 4.57 -13.65
N THR A 90 -1.33 3.67 -13.73
CA THR A 90 -2.48 3.83 -14.60
C THR A 90 -3.73 4.05 -13.75
N ARG A 91 -4.35 5.22 -13.91
CA ARG A 91 -5.62 5.54 -13.26
C ARG A 91 -6.73 4.59 -13.73
N ILE A 92 -7.53 4.12 -12.78
CA ILE A 92 -8.71 3.31 -13.04
C ILE A 92 -9.91 4.28 -13.21
N PRO A 93 -10.72 4.17 -14.28
CA PRO A 93 -11.83 5.09 -14.58
C PRO A 93 -13.07 4.82 -13.70
N ASN A 94 -12.87 4.72 -12.38
CA ASN A 94 -13.93 4.56 -11.40
C ASN A 94 -13.70 5.54 -10.24
N SER A 95 -14.79 6.02 -9.63
CA SER A 95 -14.66 6.95 -8.51
C SER A 95 -14.30 6.22 -7.21
N VAL A 96 -13.52 6.91 -6.38
CA VAL A 96 -13.28 6.52 -4.99
C VAL A 96 -13.41 7.75 -4.10
N SER A 97 -13.88 7.56 -2.88
CA SER A 97 -14.16 8.65 -1.94
C SER A 97 -13.78 8.24 -0.52
N PRO A 98 -13.55 9.20 0.40
CA PRO A 98 -13.40 8.90 1.81
C PRO A 98 -14.52 8.00 2.33
N ASN A 99 -14.17 7.06 3.20
CA ASN A 99 -15.04 6.04 3.79
C ASN A 99 -15.46 4.89 2.85
N ASP A 100 -15.01 4.87 1.60
CA ASP A 100 -15.20 3.70 0.74
C ASP A 100 -14.40 2.50 1.27
N LEU A 101 -15.05 1.35 1.36
CA LEU A 101 -14.42 0.07 1.69
C LEU A 101 -13.80 -0.51 0.41
N MET A 102 -12.48 -0.58 0.38
CA MET A 102 -11.72 -1.15 -0.72
C MET A 102 -11.31 -2.58 -0.42
N TYR A 103 -11.22 -3.38 -1.49
CA TYR A 103 -10.60 -4.69 -1.48
C TYR A 103 -9.70 -4.82 -2.71
N ALA A 104 -8.43 -5.11 -2.49
CA ALA A 104 -7.51 -5.43 -3.57
C ALA A 104 -7.06 -6.89 -3.50
N LYS A 105 -6.79 -7.46 -4.68
CA LYS A 105 -6.12 -8.75 -4.82
C LYS A 105 -5.26 -8.75 -6.07
N ILE A 106 -4.01 -9.19 -5.90
CA ILE A 106 -3.10 -9.49 -7.00
C ILE A 106 -2.81 -10.98 -6.95
N SER A 107 -2.87 -11.69 -8.09
CA SER A 107 -2.64 -13.13 -8.12
C SER A 107 -2.05 -13.63 -9.44
N LYS A 108 -1.08 -14.53 -9.33
CA LYS A 108 -0.46 -15.24 -10.44
C LYS A 108 -1.43 -16.27 -11.01
N LEU A 109 -1.78 -16.14 -12.29
CA LEU A 109 -2.65 -17.06 -13.00
C LEU A 109 -1.87 -18.25 -13.56
N SER A 110 -0.83 -17.97 -14.37
CA SER A 110 0.05 -18.96 -14.98
C SER A 110 1.33 -18.28 -15.46
N ASN A 111 2.48 -18.96 -15.46
CA ASN A 111 3.76 -18.43 -15.95
C ASN A 111 4.02 -16.97 -15.52
N SER A 112 4.06 -16.02 -16.45
CA SER A 112 4.20 -14.59 -16.19
C SER A 112 2.88 -13.81 -16.23
N LYS A 113 1.72 -14.47 -16.32
CA LYS A 113 0.39 -13.83 -16.33
C LYS A 113 -0.11 -13.63 -14.91
N TRP A 114 -0.35 -12.38 -14.56
CA TRP A 114 -0.86 -11.96 -13.27
C TRP A 114 -2.14 -11.17 -13.43
N GLN A 115 -3.04 -11.34 -12.47
CA GLN A 115 -4.29 -10.62 -12.41
C GLN A 115 -4.24 -9.60 -11.28
N ILE A 116 -4.66 -8.38 -11.59
CA ILE A 116 -4.87 -7.29 -10.63
C ILE A 116 -6.36 -7.06 -10.52
N VAL A 117 -6.88 -7.05 -9.30
CA VAL A 117 -8.28 -6.77 -8.97
C VAL A 117 -8.33 -5.70 -7.90
N LEU A 118 -9.09 -4.66 -8.16
CA LEU A 118 -9.46 -3.66 -7.16
C LEU A 118 -10.98 -3.52 -7.14
N LYS A 119 -11.58 -3.58 -5.95
CA LYS A 119 -13.02 -3.47 -5.75
C LYS A 119 -13.30 -2.35 -4.79
N ASN A 120 -14.28 -1.53 -5.11
CA ASN A 120 -14.93 -0.67 -4.14
C ASN A 120 -16.22 -1.34 -3.70
N LYS A 121 -16.22 -1.85 -2.48
CA LYS A 121 -17.35 -2.57 -1.89
C LYS A 121 -18.49 -1.63 -1.51
N THR A 122 -18.21 -0.36 -1.23
CA THR A 122 -19.23 0.65 -0.92
C THR A 122 -19.97 1.07 -2.19
N LYS A 123 -19.24 1.29 -3.29
CA LYS A 123 -19.81 1.76 -4.57
C LYS A 123 -20.15 0.65 -5.57
N GLY A 124 -19.90 -0.60 -5.22
CA GLY A 124 -20.29 -1.77 -6.03
C GLY A 124 -19.47 -2.03 -7.30
N TRP A 125 -18.40 -1.29 -7.57
CA TRP A 125 -17.59 -1.50 -8.79
C TRP A 125 -16.41 -2.46 -8.55
N THR A 126 -16.01 -3.15 -9.63
CA THR A 126 -14.82 -4.00 -9.68
C THR A 126 -14.00 -3.69 -10.93
N PHE A 127 -12.75 -3.32 -10.73
CA PHE A 127 -11.74 -3.28 -11.77
C PHE A 127 -10.98 -4.61 -11.82
N ARG A 128 -10.66 -5.07 -13.04
CA ARG A 128 -9.86 -6.27 -13.28
C ARG A 128 -8.99 -6.06 -14.50
N THR A 129 -7.71 -6.41 -14.40
CA THR A 129 -6.82 -6.51 -15.55
C THR A 129 -5.89 -7.70 -15.43
N ILE A 130 -5.45 -8.23 -16.56
CA ILE A 130 -4.44 -9.28 -16.64
C ILE A 130 -3.22 -8.69 -17.35
N ARG A 131 -2.05 -8.85 -16.75
CA ARG A 131 -0.80 -8.27 -17.23
C ARG A 131 0.34 -9.28 -17.13
N LYS A 132 1.35 -9.07 -17.98
CA LYS A 132 2.62 -9.78 -17.88
C LYS A 132 3.41 -9.19 -16.71
N TYR A 133 3.92 -10.05 -15.84
CA TYR A 133 4.82 -9.70 -14.76
C TYR A 133 5.80 -10.85 -14.51
N THR A 134 7.08 -10.50 -14.49
CA THR A 134 8.21 -11.44 -14.42
C THR A 134 9.14 -11.16 -13.23
N GLY A 135 8.68 -10.37 -12.26
CA GLY A 135 9.41 -10.14 -11.01
C GLY A 135 9.65 -11.44 -10.23
N PRO A 136 10.60 -11.42 -9.29
CA PRO A 136 10.98 -12.59 -8.51
C PRO A 136 9.84 -13.12 -7.63
N ALA A 137 8.81 -12.34 -7.33
CA ALA A 137 7.67 -12.66 -6.48
C ALA A 137 8.08 -13.25 -5.12
N ASN A 138 9.05 -12.60 -4.48
CA ASN A 138 9.66 -13.02 -3.22
C ASN A 138 9.49 -12.02 -2.07
N THR A 139 8.85 -10.88 -2.32
CA THR A 139 8.31 -10.00 -1.26
C THR A 139 6.82 -9.68 -1.47
N ALA A 140 6.16 -9.26 -0.39
CA ALA A 140 4.75 -8.88 -0.39
C ALA A 140 4.52 -7.77 0.65
N GLU A 141 3.78 -6.73 0.28
CA GLU A 141 3.73 -5.48 1.03
C GLU A 141 2.30 -4.89 1.15
N TRP A 142 2.06 -4.22 2.27
CA TRP A 142 0.85 -3.44 2.55
C TRP A 142 1.27 -2.05 3.04
N ILE A 143 1.19 -1.06 2.16
CA ILE A 143 1.95 0.20 2.32
C ILE A 143 1.04 1.42 2.28
N MET A 144 1.35 2.36 3.18
CA MET A 144 1.06 3.77 3.05
C MET A 144 2.32 4.48 2.53
N GLU A 145 2.19 5.16 1.39
CA GLU A 145 3.30 5.78 0.66
C GLU A 145 3.14 7.29 0.51
N ALA A 146 4.25 8.02 0.57
CA ALA A 146 4.39 9.36 0.00
C ALA A 146 5.02 9.22 -1.40
N PRO A 147 4.23 9.27 -2.48
CA PRO A 147 4.71 8.88 -3.81
C PRO A 147 5.77 9.85 -4.36
N THR A 148 6.52 9.40 -5.37
CA THR A 148 7.44 10.27 -6.10
C THR A 148 6.67 11.16 -7.07
N ILE A 149 6.80 12.48 -6.91
CA ILE A 149 6.20 13.49 -7.78
C ILE A 149 7.33 14.36 -8.34
N ASN A 150 7.43 14.47 -9.67
CA ASN A 150 8.50 15.22 -10.34
C ASN A 150 9.91 14.84 -9.82
N ASN A 151 10.21 13.54 -9.80
CA ASN A 151 11.48 12.95 -9.34
C ASN A 151 11.84 13.20 -7.85
N ASN A 152 10.91 13.71 -7.06
CA ASN A 152 11.11 13.95 -5.63
C ASN A 152 10.06 13.22 -4.81
N THR A 153 10.46 12.63 -3.69
CA THR A 153 9.49 12.10 -2.72
C THR A 153 8.57 13.22 -2.26
N ALA A 154 7.26 13.02 -2.43
CA ALA A 154 6.26 13.99 -2.06
C ALA A 154 6.24 14.28 -0.55
N ARG A 155 5.73 15.46 -0.20
CA ARG A 155 5.31 15.72 1.17
C ARG A 155 4.08 14.87 1.48
N LEU A 156 4.16 14.03 2.51
CA LEU A 156 3.06 13.15 2.90
C LEU A 156 1.80 13.95 3.28
N ALA A 157 0.66 13.58 2.69
CA ALA A 157 -0.64 14.10 3.08
C ALA A 157 -1.05 13.59 4.46
N ASP A 158 -1.71 14.46 5.25
CA ASP A 158 -2.23 14.08 6.55
C ASP A 158 -3.53 13.30 6.36
N TYR A 159 -3.39 11.97 6.27
CA TYR A 159 -4.48 11.01 6.12
C TYR A 159 -5.12 10.65 7.48
N ARG A 160 -4.70 11.29 8.57
CA ARG A 160 -5.05 10.99 9.97
C ARG A 160 -4.65 9.57 10.38
N LYS A 161 -5.50 8.60 10.05
CA LYS A 161 -5.34 7.19 10.39
C LYS A 161 -6.13 6.31 9.42
N MET A 162 -5.54 5.19 9.04
CA MET A 162 -6.22 4.14 8.26
C MET A 162 -5.87 2.76 8.81
N GLY A 163 -6.52 1.70 8.33
CA GLY A 163 -6.12 0.34 8.68
C GLY A 163 -6.24 -0.66 7.54
N PHE A 164 -5.25 -1.54 7.46
CA PHE A 164 -5.25 -2.75 6.67
C PHE A 164 -5.90 -3.88 7.46
N LYS A 165 -6.86 -4.59 6.86
CA LYS A 165 -7.63 -5.66 7.52
C LYS A 165 -7.73 -6.90 6.66
N LYS A 166 -7.70 -8.08 7.31
CA LYS A 166 -7.81 -9.39 6.66
C LYS A 166 -6.81 -9.54 5.51
N CYS A 167 -5.58 -9.10 5.75
CA CYS A 167 -4.51 -9.27 4.79
C CYS A 167 -4.19 -10.75 4.60
N ARG A 168 -3.89 -11.14 3.36
CA ARG A 168 -3.60 -12.53 2.98
C ARG A 168 -2.45 -12.57 2.00
N VAL A 169 -1.66 -13.63 2.09
CA VAL A 169 -0.74 -14.07 1.04
C VAL A 169 -1.03 -15.51 0.70
N ASN A 170 -1.03 -15.85 -0.58
CA ASN A 170 -1.40 -17.20 -1.05
C ASN A 170 -2.76 -17.66 -0.49
N ASN A 171 -3.71 -16.71 -0.37
CA ASN A 171 -5.02 -16.87 0.27
C ASN A 171 -5.00 -17.34 1.73
N LYS A 172 -3.85 -17.27 2.41
CA LYS A 172 -3.65 -17.65 3.82
C LYS A 172 -3.29 -16.43 4.66
N ASN A 173 -3.49 -16.55 5.97
CA ASN A 173 -3.05 -15.54 6.93
C ASN A 173 -1.51 -15.39 6.85
N PRO A 174 -0.96 -14.17 6.69
CA PRO A 174 0.48 -13.97 6.58
C PRO A 174 1.23 -14.20 7.91
N ILE A 175 0.53 -14.18 9.06
CA ILE A 175 1.13 -14.28 10.40
C ILE A 175 2.28 -13.27 10.53
N LEU A 176 1.96 -12.00 10.27
CA LEU A 176 2.95 -10.91 10.25
C LEU A 176 3.69 -10.84 11.58
N GLN A 177 4.96 -10.48 11.55
CA GLN A 177 5.86 -10.33 12.69
C GLN A 177 6.10 -8.85 13.00
N ARG A 178 6.50 -8.53 14.24
CA ARG A 178 6.87 -7.15 14.60
C ARG A 178 8.04 -6.62 13.76
N SER A 179 8.95 -7.50 13.34
CA SER A 179 10.09 -7.19 12.48
C SER A 179 9.71 -6.81 11.05
N ASP A 180 8.49 -7.13 10.61
CA ASP A 180 8.03 -6.81 9.25
C ASP A 180 7.56 -5.34 9.12
N ARG A 181 7.44 -4.66 10.27
CA ARG A 181 6.93 -3.29 10.41
C ARG A 181 7.97 -2.25 9.99
N GLY A 182 7.57 -1.34 9.10
CA GLY A 182 8.37 -0.18 8.67
C GLY A 182 7.71 1.16 8.91
N VAL A 183 8.50 2.16 9.31
CA VAL A 183 8.03 3.55 9.48
C VAL A 183 8.55 4.45 8.37
N MET A 184 7.79 5.50 8.04
CA MET A 184 8.22 6.51 7.09
C MET A 184 8.91 7.65 7.81
N VAL A 185 10.11 8.01 7.36
CA VAL A 185 10.92 9.10 7.91
C VAL A 185 11.18 10.14 6.83
N GLN A 186 10.71 11.36 7.04
CA GLN A 186 10.98 12.50 6.16
C GLN A 186 11.70 13.59 6.94
N LYS A 187 12.81 14.09 6.40
CA LYS A 187 13.62 15.16 7.03
C LYS A 187 13.97 14.86 8.49
N GLY A 188 14.39 13.63 8.78
CA GLY A 188 14.79 13.18 10.11
C GLY A 188 13.64 12.99 11.11
N ARG A 189 12.38 13.07 10.68
CA ARG A 189 11.21 12.86 11.54
C ARG A 189 10.37 11.70 11.04
N VAL A 190 9.92 10.84 11.95
CA VAL A 190 8.87 9.87 11.64
C VAL A 190 7.60 10.65 11.27
N VAL A 191 7.01 10.34 10.11
CA VAL A 191 5.79 11.03 9.61
C VAL A 191 4.64 10.05 9.36
N SER A 192 4.90 8.75 9.39
CA SER A 192 3.88 7.71 9.23
C SER A 192 4.28 6.46 10.01
N THR A 193 3.40 6.05 10.92
CA THR A 193 3.69 5.02 11.92
C THR A 193 2.64 3.90 11.86
N PRO A 194 2.99 2.68 11.40
CA PRO A 194 2.13 1.53 11.58
C PRO A 194 2.05 1.16 13.06
N SER A 195 0.89 0.68 13.50
CA SER A 195 0.70 0.08 14.81
C SER A 195 1.34 -1.31 14.87
N LEU A 196 1.36 -1.89 16.07
CA LEU A 196 1.45 -3.33 16.20
C LEU A 196 0.22 -4.01 15.59
N LEU A 197 0.36 -5.31 15.35
CA LEU A 197 -0.64 -6.15 14.70
C LEU A 197 -1.85 -6.39 15.60
N ASN A 198 -2.99 -6.67 14.96
CA ASN A 198 -4.16 -7.23 15.64
C ASN A 198 -3.87 -8.66 16.17
N LYS A 199 -4.79 -9.20 16.98
CA LYS A 199 -4.67 -10.55 17.56
C LYS A 199 -4.44 -11.64 16.51
N SER A 200 -5.09 -11.51 15.34
CA SER A 200 -4.98 -12.48 14.24
C SER A 200 -3.73 -12.32 13.38
N ARG A 201 -2.91 -11.28 13.61
CA ARG A 201 -1.68 -10.99 12.86
C ARG A 201 -1.87 -10.84 11.35
N ASP A 202 -3.03 -10.32 10.97
CA ASP A 202 -3.46 -10.11 9.58
C ASP A 202 -4.04 -8.70 9.35
N GLY A 203 -3.80 -7.78 10.28
CA GLY A 203 -4.24 -6.41 10.17
C GLY A 203 -3.51 -5.51 11.15
N PHE A 204 -3.43 -4.23 10.78
CA PHE A 204 -2.77 -3.17 11.54
C PHE A 204 -3.34 -1.82 11.10
N THR A 205 -3.08 -0.78 11.89
CA THR A 205 -3.39 0.60 11.52
C THR A 205 -2.13 1.33 11.11
N VAL A 206 -2.25 2.38 10.30
CA VAL A 206 -1.16 3.34 10.03
C VAL A 206 -1.68 4.71 10.41
N THR A 207 -0.86 5.51 11.09
CA THR A 207 -1.22 6.83 11.61
C THR A 207 -0.22 7.87 11.11
N TYR A 208 -0.73 9.01 10.67
CA TYR A 208 0.07 10.17 10.28
C TYR A 208 0.67 10.83 11.53
N GLY A 209 1.92 11.26 11.43
CA GLY A 209 2.68 11.91 12.50
C GLY A 209 3.59 10.98 13.29
#